data_AF-A0A183A9M4-F1
#
_entry.id   AF-A0A183A9M4-F1
#
_cell.length_a   1.000
_cell.length_b   1.000
_cell.length_c   1.000
_cell.angle_alpha   90.00
_cell.angle_beta   90.00
_cell.angle_gamma   90.00
#
_symmetry.space_group_name_H-M   'P 1'
#
loop_
_entity.id
_entity.type
_entity.pdbx_description
1 polymer ?
#
loop_
_entity_poly.entity_id
_entity_poly.type
_entity_poly.pdbx_seq_one_letter_code
_entity_poly.pdbx_strand_id
1 'polypeptide(L)'
;MCVNITWGQEKQELGMGPNLLRQTLLEMGMIEFDDSVHSESQWSLWWKGCRFKEEELHSLKETQRVNHHPAPLGRQADIIQKDGLLRAIRRIEEGQFVATFKQTARNIKKKLSSAKRPFNHECGEDDKSILLTDSHWLSSSTTTSEDAGNEYTNIWILKPADQSRGKGIFLFDKLEDLIYLTKSVVQRYITNPLLISGYKFDLRLYAVVPSYAPFIVYIHADGLVRFATERFDLGNLSNVYSHLTNSSINVNGPEYLVNKVN
;
A
#
# COMPACT_ATOMS: atom_id res chain seq x y z
N MET A 1 32.20 -12.62 5.00
CA MET A 1 30.99 -12.02 5.63
C MET A 1 29.92 -13.09 5.66
N CYS A 2 29.24 -13.28 6.78
CA CYS A 2 28.19 -14.30 6.94
C CYS A 2 26.79 -13.66 6.86
N VAL A 3 25.85 -14.30 6.17
CA VAL A 3 24.46 -13.85 6.04
C VAL A 3 23.49 -14.86 6.64
N ASN A 4 22.63 -14.37 7.54
CA ASN A 4 21.47 -15.10 8.04
C ASN A 4 20.25 -14.68 7.22
N ILE A 5 19.55 -15.63 6.60
CA ILE A 5 18.36 -15.35 5.79
C ILE A 5 17.16 -16.03 6.42
N THR A 6 16.19 -15.25 6.90
CA THR A 6 14.96 -15.77 7.51
C THR A 6 13.73 -15.33 6.72
N TRP A 7 12.98 -16.31 6.22
CA TRP A 7 11.70 -16.10 5.56
C TRP A 7 10.58 -16.56 6.48
N GLY A 8 9.48 -15.79 6.57
CA GLY A 8 8.28 -16.27 7.26
C GLY A 8 7.68 -17.46 6.51
N GLN A 9 7.10 -18.42 7.23
CA GLN A 9 6.56 -19.68 6.68
C GLN A 9 5.59 -19.46 5.49
N GLU A 10 4.81 -18.37 5.48
CA GLU A 10 3.89 -18.02 4.37
C GLU A 10 4.57 -17.61 3.05
N LYS A 11 5.89 -17.35 3.04
CA LYS A 11 6.61 -16.86 1.85
C LYS A 11 7.52 -17.90 1.18
N GLN A 12 7.68 -19.08 1.78
CA GLN A 12 8.42 -20.18 1.14
C GLN A 12 7.65 -20.78 -0.05
N GLU A 13 6.32 -20.67 -0.07
CA GLU A 13 5.47 -21.30 -1.09
C GLU A 13 5.25 -20.47 -2.38
N LEU A 14 5.72 -19.22 -2.47
CA LEU A 14 5.17 -18.26 -3.46
C LEU A 14 6.17 -17.54 -4.39
N GLY A 15 7.39 -18.05 -4.60
CA GLY A 15 8.18 -17.69 -5.80
C GLY A 15 9.71 -17.65 -5.67
N MET A 16 10.37 -17.24 -6.76
CA MET A 16 11.84 -17.22 -6.91
C MET A 16 12.58 -16.16 -6.07
N GLY A 17 11.87 -15.22 -5.43
CA GLY A 17 12.48 -14.08 -4.74
C GLY A 17 13.48 -14.45 -3.63
N PRO A 18 13.10 -15.33 -2.68
CA PRO A 18 14.02 -15.87 -1.67
C PRO A 18 15.29 -16.51 -2.25
N ASN A 19 15.14 -17.26 -3.34
CA ASN A 19 16.25 -17.97 -3.98
C ASN A 19 17.17 -17.02 -4.74
N LEU A 20 16.61 -16.05 -5.47
CA LEU A 20 17.39 -15.05 -6.20
C LEU A 20 18.26 -14.23 -5.24
N LEU A 21 17.70 -13.78 -4.12
CA LEU A 21 18.46 -13.07 -3.10
C LEU A 21 19.60 -13.95 -2.57
N ARG A 22 19.28 -15.17 -2.15
CA ARG A 22 20.28 -16.12 -1.62
C ARG A 22 21.41 -16.31 -2.63
N GLN A 23 21.08 -16.63 -3.88
CA GLN A 23 22.05 -16.80 -4.96
C GLN A 23 22.91 -15.55 -5.15
N THR A 24 22.30 -14.37 -5.23
CA THR A 24 23.02 -13.10 -5.41
C THR A 24 24.03 -12.87 -4.28
N LEU A 25 23.63 -13.11 -3.03
CA LEU A 25 24.51 -12.90 -1.88
C LEU A 25 25.67 -13.91 -1.84
N LEU A 26 25.41 -15.17 -2.21
CA LEU A 26 26.45 -16.19 -2.33
C LEU A 26 27.43 -15.87 -3.47
N GLU A 27 26.94 -15.38 -4.61
CA GLU A 27 27.77 -14.92 -5.73
C GLU A 27 28.63 -13.70 -5.36
N MET A 28 28.14 -12.84 -4.45
CA MET A 28 28.93 -11.76 -3.85
C MET A 28 29.96 -12.24 -2.82
N GLY A 29 30.11 -13.56 -2.63
CA GLY A 29 31.08 -14.16 -1.70
C GLY A 29 30.64 -14.17 -0.24
N MET A 30 29.34 -13.99 0.04
CA MET A 30 28.82 -14.19 1.39
C MET A 30 28.69 -15.69 1.70
N ILE A 31 28.88 -16.05 2.96
CA ILE A 31 28.68 -17.41 3.46
C ILE A 31 27.33 -17.44 4.18
N GLU A 32 26.51 -18.44 3.91
CA GLU A 32 25.23 -18.58 4.59
C GLU A 32 25.42 -19.05 6.03
N PHE A 33 24.64 -18.47 6.94
CA PHE A 33 24.61 -18.84 8.35
C PHE A 33 24.09 -20.27 8.51
N ASP A 34 24.78 -21.03 9.35
CA ASP A 34 24.46 -22.43 9.69
C ASP A 34 24.62 -22.57 11.20
N ASP A 35 23.52 -22.90 11.88
CA ASP A 35 23.45 -23.00 13.35
C ASP A 35 24.24 -24.20 13.92
N SER A 36 24.62 -25.16 13.09
CA SER A 36 25.48 -26.28 13.48
C SER A 36 26.97 -25.92 13.51
N VAL A 37 27.38 -24.88 12.77
CA VAL A 37 28.79 -24.47 12.60
C VAL A 37 29.06 -23.11 13.23
N HIS A 38 28.10 -22.20 13.17
CA HIS A 38 28.24 -20.82 13.59
C HIS A 38 27.59 -20.60 14.96
N SER A 39 28.25 -19.81 15.81
CA SER A 39 27.57 -19.31 17.02
C SER A 39 26.43 -18.36 16.66
N GLU A 40 25.40 -18.25 17.51
CA GLU A 40 24.16 -17.50 17.22
C GLU A 40 24.36 -16.05 16.76
N SER A 41 25.48 -15.42 17.13
CA SER A 41 25.80 -14.03 16.78
C SER A 41 26.82 -13.89 15.64
N GLN A 42 27.28 -15.01 15.07
CA GLN A 42 28.33 -15.06 14.04
C GLN A 42 27.74 -14.86 12.64
N TRP A 43 27.13 -13.70 12.46
CA TRP A 43 26.62 -13.20 11.19
C TRP A 43 26.92 -11.71 11.07
N SER A 44 27.01 -11.21 9.84
CA SER A 44 27.26 -9.79 9.52
C SER A 44 26.05 -9.12 8.88
N LEU A 45 25.22 -9.87 8.16
CA LEU A 45 23.96 -9.40 7.60
C LEU A 45 22.84 -10.36 8.04
N TRP A 46 21.74 -9.82 8.53
CA TRP A 46 20.52 -10.59 8.74
C TRP A 46 19.41 -10.05 7.84
N TRP A 47 19.01 -10.86 6.88
CA TRP A 47 17.95 -10.55 5.93
C TRP A 47 16.65 -11.25 6.31
N LYS A 48 15.61 -10.46 6.62
CA LYS A 48 14.30 -10.96 7.00
C LYS A 48 13.23 -10.56 6.00
N GLY A 49 12.31 -11.49 5.70
CA GLY A 49 11.16 -11.25 4.82
C GLY A 49 10.03 -10.42 5.45
N CYS A 50 10.11 -10.17 6.75
CA CYS A 50 9.19 -9.38 7.56
C CYS A 50 9.98 -8.45 8.49
N ARG A 51 9.28 -7.60 9.25
CA ARG A 51 9.91 -6.68 10.19
C ARG A 51 10.63 -7.40 11.32
N PHE A 52 11.68 -6.77 11.80
CA PHE A 52 12.31 -7.12 13.06
C PHE A 52 11.46 -6.64 14.23
N LYS A 53 11.44 -7.44 15.31
CA LYS A 53 10.99 -7.02 16.62
C LYS A 53 12.00 -6.06 17.23
N GLU A 54 11.55 -5.26 18.17
CA GLU A 54 12.39 -4.26 18.84
C GLU A 54 13.57 -4.92 19.59
N GLU A 55 13.31 -6.05 20.24
CA GLU A 55 14.32 -6.89 20.91
C GLU A 55 15.43 -7.38 19.96
N GLU A 56 15.06 -7.77 18.73
CA GLU A 56 16.00 -8.22 17.70
C GLU A 56 16.90 -7.06 17.22
N LEU A 57 16.39 -5.83 17.21
CA LEU A 57 17.15 -4.64 16.82
C LEU A 57 18.04 -4.13 17.95
N HIS A 58 17.58 -4.19 19.20
CA HIS A 58 18.36 -3.77 20.37
C HIS A 58 19.58 -4.65 20.66
N SER A 59 19.53 -5.92 20.22
CA SER A 59 20.61 -6.90 20.41
C SER A 59 21.69 -6.85 19.32
N LEU A 60 21.57 -5.93 18.35
CA LEU A 60 22.52 -5.81 17.24
C LEU A 60 23.90 -5.33 17.70
N LYS A 61 24.94 -5.99 17.21
CA LYS A 61 26.33 -5.57 17.35
C LYS A 61 26.71 -4.50 16.31
N GLU A 62 27.73 -3.71 16.58
CA GLU A 62 28.20 -2.63 15.68
C GLU A 62 28.58 -3.12 14.27
N THR A 63 29.02 -4.37 14.13
CA THR A 63 29.40 -4.98 12.86
C THR A 63 28.23 -5.64 12.12
N GLN A 64 27.06 -5.69 12.75
CA GLN A 64 25.87 -6.36 12.21
C GLN A 64 24.97 -5.38 11.47
N ARG A 65 24.34 -5.84 10.39
CA ARG A 65 23.41 -5.06 9.58
C ARG A 65 22.12 -5.85 9.33
N VAL A 66 21.02 -5.13 9.17
CA VAL A 66 19.69 -5.68 8.89
C VAL A 66 19.04 -4.97 7.70
N ASN A 67 18.09 -5.62 7.03
CA ASN A 67 17.45 -5.10 5.82
C ASN A 67 16.15 -4.29 6.06
N HIS A 68 15.78 -4.02 7.32
CA HIS A 68 14.65 -3.14 7.66
C HIS A 68 15.07 -2.13 8.70
N HIS A 69 14.61 -0.88 8.53
CA HIS A 69 14.68 0.12 9.59
C HIS A 69 13.70 -0.21 10.71
N PRO A 70 14.01 0.19 11.96
CA PRO A 70 13.05 0.13 13.05
C PRO A 70 11.77 0.86 12.65
N ALA A 71 10.63 0.32 13.09
CA ALA A 71 9.38 1.04 12.95
C ALA A 71 9.50 2.38 13.72
N PRO A 72 8.99 3.50 13.17
CA PRO A 72 8.91 4.73 13.94
C PRO A 72 8.17 4.48 15.26
N LEU A 73 8.59 5.13 16.34
CA LEU A 73 7.95 5.02 17.65
C LEU A 73 6.42 5.28 17.51
N GLY A 74 5.64 4.20 17.64
CA GLY A 74 4.19 4.18 17.46
C GLY A 74 3.72 3.74 16.05
N ARG A 75 2.72 2.85 15.99
CA ARG A 75 2.04 2.32 14.77
C ARG A 75 1.49 3.38 13.79
N GLN A 76 1.61 4.66 14.11
CA GLN A 76 0.91 5.72 13.43
C GLN A 76 1.69 6.27 12.22
N ALA A 77 3.02 6.19 12.19
CA ALA A 77 3.88 6.80 11.15
C ALA A 77 4.46 5.80 10.13
N ASP A 78 3.86 4.61 10.02
CA ASP A 78 4.32 3.59 9.11
C ASP A 78 3.87 3.88 7.66
N ILE A 79 4.80 4.33 6.81
CA ILE A 79 4.53 4.61 5.39
C ILE A 79 4.31 3.36 4.54
N ILE A 80 4.59 2.16 5.07
CA ILE A 80 4.41 0.88 4.36
C ILE A 80 2.96 0.38 4.46
N GLN A 81 2.23 0.78 5.51
CA GLN A 81 0.80 0.48 5.66
C GLN A 81 -0.06 1.60 5.08
N LYS A 82 -1.17 1.26 4.41
CA LYS A 82 -2.00 2.26 3.69
C LYS A 82 -2.55 3.34 4.62
N ASP A 83 -3.05 2.92 5.77
CA ASP A 83 -3.62 3.79 6.79
C ASP A 83 -2.53 4.55 7.57
N GLY A 84 -1.36 3.95 7.77
CA GLY A 84 -0.17 4.60 8.34
C GLY A 84 0.35 5.72 7.43
N LEU A 85 0.46 5.47 6.13
CA LEU A 85 0.84 6.45 5.12
C LEU A 85 -0.15 7.63 5.09
N LEU A 86 -1.45 7.36 5.06
CA LEU A 86 -2.46 8.41 5.07
C LEU A 86 -2.37 9.27 6.34
N ARG A 87 -2.16 8.67 7.52
CA ARG A 87 -1.93 9.44 8.76
C ARG A 87 -0.62 10.23 8.73
N ALA A 88 0.42 9.70 8.10
CA ALA A 88 1.69 10.41 7.95
C ALA A 88 1.52 11.65 7.06
N ILE A 89 0.90 11.49 5.89
CA ILE A 89 0.58 12.58 4.96
C ILE A 89 -0.27 13.64 5.64
N ARG A 90 -1.37 13.25 6.30
CA ARG A 90 -2.23 14.19 7.03
C ARG A 90 -1.49 14.97 8.11
N ARG A 91 -0.57 14.35 8.83
CA ARG A 91 0.26 15.06 9.82
C ARG A 91 1.24 16.03 9.19
N ILE A 92 1.78 15.70 8.02
CA ILE A 92 2.63 16.62 7.25
C ILE A 92 1.80 17.82 6.76
N GLU A 93 0.60 17.56 6.22
CA GLU A 93 -0.35 18.59 5.78
C GLU A 93 -0.86 19.45 6.95
N GLU A 94 -1.12 18.86 8.13
CA GLU A 94 -1.49 19.59 9.34
C GLU A 94 -0.30 20.38 9.93
N GLY A 95 0.93 19.90 9.72
CA GLY A 95 2.18 20.52 10.17
C GLY A 95 2.69 21.67 9.30
N GLN A 96 2.12 21.85 8.11
CA GLN A 96 2.36 23.00 7.23
C GLN A 96 1.03 23.54 6.69
N PHE A 97 0.53 24.63 7.30
CA PHE A 97 -0.30 25.67 6.67
C PHE A 97 -1.85 25.65 6.75
N VAL A 98 -2.55 24.98 7.67
CA VAL A 98 -4.03 25.21 7.77
C VAL A 98 -4.60 25.22 9.19
N ALA A 99 -4.44 26.36 9.87
CA ALA A 99 -5.31 26.78 10.96
C ALA A 99 -6.66 27.38 10.47
N THR A 100 -6.93 27.41 9.17
CA THR A 100 -7.97 28.28 8.58
C THR A 100 -9.17 27.56 7.94
N PHE A 101 -9.29 26.22 7.94
CA PHE A 101 -10.34 25.54 7.14
C PHE A 101 -11.07 24.36 7.85
N LYS A 102 -11.32 24.45 9.15
CA LYS A 102 -12.02 23.39 9.94
C LYS A 102 -13.57 23.46 9.94
N GLN A 103 -14.24 23.82 8.84
CA GLN A 103 -15.72 23.88 8.80
C GLN A 103 -16.41 22.72 8.04
N THR A 104 -15.75 22.06 7.08
CA THR A 104 -16.45 21.16 6.14
C THR A 104 -16.43 19.67 6.51
N ALA A 105 -15.46 19.21 7.31
CA ALA A 105 -15.38 17.81 7.78
C ALA A 105 -16.56 17.38 8.69
N ARG A 106 -17.37 18.34 9.18
CA ARG A 106 -18.56 18.05 10.00
C ARG A 106 -19.74 17.51 9.19
N ASN A 107 -19.79 17.73 7.88
CA ASN A 107 -20.94 17.36 7.05
C ASN A 107 -20.91 15.90 6.58
N ILE A 108 -19.72 15.34 6.30
CA ILE A 108 -19.57 13.91 5.96
C ILE A 108 -19.81 13.04 7.20
N LYS A 109 -19.30 13.47 8.38
CA LYS A 109 -19.55 12.79 9.65
C LYS A 109 -21.04 12.78 10.01
N LYS A 110 -21.77 13.89 9.73
CA LYS A 110 -23.23 13.97 9.86
C LYS A 110 -23.97 13.03 8.89
N LYS A 111 -23.54 12.96 7.62
CA LYS A 111 -24.17 12.09 6.61
C LYS A 111 -23.95 10.59 6.86
N LEU A 112 -22.75 10.19 7.32
CA LEU A 112 -22.48 8.82 7.76
C LEU A 112 -23.23 8.47 9.06
N SER A 113 -23.40 9.42 9.99
CA SER A 113 -24.20 9.18 11.19
C SER A 113 -25.70 9.01 10.90
N SER A 114 -26.22 9.63 9.83
CA SER A 114 -27.61 9.47 9.39
C SER A 114 -27.88 8.21 8.54
N ALA A 115 -26.82 7.50 8.09
CA ALA A 115 -26.94 6.27 7.31
C ALA A 115 -26.94 4.99 8.19
N LYS A 116 -26.88 5.11 9.52
CA LYS A 116 -27.02 3.97 10.44
C LYS A 116 -28.45 3.44 10.40
N ARG A 117 -28.70 2.35 9.68
CA ARG A 117 -29.84 1.46 9.98
C ARG A 117 -29.54 0.68 11.28
N PRO A 118 -30.55 0.37 12.10
CA PRO A 118 -30.35 -0.22 13.41
C PRO A 118 -29.98 -1.70 13.24
N PHE A 119 -28.72 -2.03 13.49
CA PHE A 119 -28.36 -3.36 13.95
C PHE A 119 -27.85 -3.20 15.38
N ASN A 120 -28.55 -3.82 16.32
CA ASN A 120 -28.20 -3.84 17.74
C ASN A 120 -26.88 -4.57 17.92
N HIS A 121 -25.79 -3.82 17.93
CA HIS A 121 -24.62 -4.17 18.69
C HIS A 121 -24.06 -2.87 19.25
N GLU A 122 -24.13 -2.71 20.57
CA GLU A 122 -23.42 -1.63 21.27
C GLU A 122 -21.94 -1.77 20.91
N CYS A 123 -21.42 -0.79 20.17
CA CYS A 123 -20.01 -0.66 19.86
C CYS A 123 -19.60 0.77 20.23
N GLY A 124 -18.69 0.86 21.20
CA GLY A 124 -18.27 2.09 21.87
C GLY A 124 -17.63 3.13 20.94
N GLU A 125 -17.44 4.32 21.49
CA GLU A 125 -17.12 5.60 20.83
C GLU A 125 -15.77 5.71 20.06
N ASP A 126 -15.16 4.60 19.65
CA ASP A 126 -13.83 4.54 19.01
C ASP A 126 -13.86 4.21 17.50
N ASP A 127 -14.87 4.69 16.76
CA ASP A 127 -15.01 4.38 15.33
C ASP A 127 -14.02 5.17 14.44
N LYS A 128 -12.75 4.73 14.46
CA LYS A 128 -11.62 5.13 13.59
C LYS A 128 -11.43 4.17 12.40
N SER A 129 -12.46 3.42 12.03
CA SER A 129 -12.39 2.30 11.08
C SER A 129 -12.16 2.72 9.62
N ILE A 130 -12.64 3.91 9.22
CA ILE A 130 -12.42 4.50 7.89
C ILE A 130 -11.53 5.74 7.98
N LEU A 131 -10.52 5.79 7.11
CA LEU A 131 -9.77 7.00 6.83
C LEU A 131 -10.03 7.45 5.38
N LEU A 132 -10.45 8.71 5.22
CA LEU A 132 -10.74 9.35 3.93
C LEU A 132 -9.52 10.14 3.43
N THR A 133 -9.18 10.11 2.14
CA THR A 133 -8.02 10.87 1.65
C THR A 133 -8.30 12.37 1.45
N ASP A 134 -9.53 12.76 1.12
CA ASP A 134 -9.78 14.07 0.47
C ASP A 134 -10.84 14.92 1.18
N SER A 135 -10.67 15.25 2.47
CA SER A 135 -11.56 16.21 3.13
C SER A 135 -11.43 17.66 2.61
N HIS A 136 -10.39 17.97 1.83
CA HIS A 136 -10.06 19.34 1.36
C HIS A 136 -10.53 19.65 -0.08
N TRP A 137 -10.66 18.65 -0.97
CA TRP A 137 -11.09 18.86 -2.37
C TRP A 137 -12.61 18.87 -2.56
N LEU A 138 -13.39 18.33 -1.62
CA LEU A 138 -14.85 18.42 -1.63
C LEU A 138 -15.38 19.85 -1.42
N SER A 139 -14.56 20.78 -0.91
CA SER A 139 -14.93 22.18 -0.75
C SER A 139 -14.60 23.08 -1.95
N SER A 140 -13.81 22.59 -2.91
CA SER A 140 -13.52 23.31 -4.15
C SER A 140 -14.54 23.07 -5.26
N SER A 141 -15.41 22.06 -5.12
CA SER A 141 -16.61 21.92 -5.93
C SER A 141 -17.70 22.88 -5.45
N THR A 142 -17.42 24.18 -5.50
CA THR A 142 -18.50 25.14 -5.71
C THR A 142 -18.93 24.85 -7.14
N THR A 143 -20.11 24.26 -7.30
CA THR A 143 -20.72 23.99 -8.61
C THR A 143 -20.82 25.30 -9.38
N THR A 144 -19.79 25.63 -10.15
CA THR A 144 -19.96 26.44 -11.35
C THR A 144 -20.79 25.60 -12.30
N SER A 145 -21.76 26.23 -12.95
CA SER A 145 -22.74 25.63 -13.85
C SER A 145 -22.15 24.87 -15.06
N GLU A 146 -20.83 24.75 -15.16
CA GLU A 146 -20.09 24.03 -16.20
C GLU A 146 -19.69 22.59 -15.79
N ASP A 147 -19.63 22.25 -14.49
CA ASP A 147 -19.22 20.91 -14.00
C ASP A 147 -20.38 19.89 -13.91
N ALA A 148 -21.61 20.32 -14.23
CA ALA A 148 -22.81 19.48 -14.17
C ALA A 148 -22.87 18.35 -15.23
N GLY A 149 -21.85 18.22 -16.07
CA GLY A 149 -21.82 17.28 -17.20
C GLY A 149 -20.83 16.11 -17.08
N ASN A 150 -19.99 16.05 -16.04
CA ASN A 150 -18.99 14.98 -15.93
C ASN A 150 -19.36 13.97 -14.82
N GLU A 151 -20.17 12.98 -15.20
CA GLU A 151 -20.67 11.88 -14.36
C GLU A 151 -19.54 11.13 -13.62
N TYR A 152 -18.31 11.20 -14.13
CA TYR A 152 -17.15 10.49 -13.61
C TYR A 152 -16.34 11.23 -12.53
N THR A 153 -16.82 12.35 -12.00
CA THR A 153 -16.09 13.12 -10.96
C THR A 153 -16.21 12.52 -9.55
N ASN A 154 -17.18 11.62 -9.32
CA ASN A 154 -17.49 11.07 -8.00
C ASN A 154 -17.15 9.58 -7.84
N ILE A 155 -16.06 9.10 -8.46
CA ILE A 155 -15.63 7.70 -8.30
C ILE A 155 -14.59 7.60 -7.19
N TRP A 156 -14.77 6.62 -6.33
CA TRP A 156 -13.93 6.31 -5.18
C TRP A 156 -13.39 4.89 -5.28
N ILE A 157 -12.28 4.64 -4.59
CA ILE A 157 -11.66 3.31 -4.46
C ILE A 157 -11.47 2.99 -2.98
N LEU A 158 -12.05 1.87 -2.55
CA LEU A 158 -11.83 1.33 -1.20
C LEU A 158 -10.65 0.37 -1.23
N LYS A 159 -9.78 0.47 -0.23
CA LYS A 159 -8.61 -0.38 -0.06
C LYS A 159 -8.55 -0.87 1.40
N PRO A 160 -8.68 -2.18 1.67
CA PRO A 160 -8.47 -2.70 3.02
C PRO A 160 -7.04 -2.40 3.48
N ALA A 161 -6.87 -1.98 4.74
CA ALA A 161 -5.59 -1.48 5.25
C ALA A 161 -4.53 -2.59 5.36
N ASP A 162 -4.96 -3.78 5.80
CA ASP A 162 -4.14 -4.95 6.14
C ASP A 162 -3.98 -5.97 5.00
N GLN A 163 -4.73 -5.83 3.91
CA GLN A 163 -4.63 -6.74 2.75
C GLN A 163 -3.60 -6.29 1.72
N SER A 164 -3.10 -7.23 0.92
CA SER A 164 -2.18 -6.97 -0.19
C SER A 164 -2.64 -7.70 -1.46
N ARG A 165 -1.88 -7.61 -2.55
CA ARG A 165 -2.16 -8.30 -3.84
C ARG A 165 -3.50 -7.90 -4.49
N GLY A 166 -4.03 -6.75 -4.12
CA GLY A 166 -5.29 -6.22 -4.66
C GLY A 166 -6.56 -6.87 -4.08
N LYS A 167 -6.44 -7.73 -3.07
CA LYS A 167 -7.59 -8.37 -2.43
C LYS A 167 -8.49 -7.33 -1.73
N GLY A 168 -9.80 -7.48 -1.93
CA GLY A 168 -10.83 -6.63 -1.32
C GLY A 168 -10.85 -5.18 -1.81
N ILE A 169 -10.10 -4.84 -2.88
CA ILE A 169 -10.15 -3.52 -3.50
C ILE A 169 -11.31 -3.48 -4.48
N PHE A 170 -12.15 -2.45 -4.39
CA PHE A 170 -13.22 -2.20 -5.36
C PHE A 170 -13.46 -0.70 -5.52
N LEU A 171 -14.06 -0.35 -6.66
CA LEU A 171 -14.47 1.01 -6.97
C LEU A 171 -15.96 1.17 -6.70
N PHE A 172 -16.37 2.37 -6.35
CA PHE A 172 -17.78 2.73 -6.15
C PHE A 172 -17.98 4.21 -6.43
N ASP A 173 -19.17 4.58 -6.89
CA ASP A 173 -19.58 5.97 -7.17
C ASP A 173 -20.74 6.41 -6.26
N LYS A 174 -21.43 5.47 -5.63
CA LYS A 174 -22.50 5.71 -4.65
C LYS A 174 -22.06 5.27 -3.27
N LEU A 175 -22.31 6.14 -2.28
CA LEU A 175 -21.97 5.85 -0.88
C LEU A 175 -22.79 4.69 -0.30
N GLU A 176 -23.95 4.39 -0.89
CA GLU A 176 -24.83 3.29 -0.47
C GLU A 176 -24.20 1.91 -0.68
N ASP A 177 -23.29 1.81 -1.65
CA ASP A 177 -22.57 0.57 -1.96
C ASP A 177 -21.41 0.31 -0.98
N LEU A 178 -21.14 1.25 -0.06
CA LEU A 178 -20.04 1.19 0.88
C LEU A 178 -20.38 0.27 2.07
N ILE A 179 -20.20 -1.03 1.90
CA ILE A 179 -20.20 -2.01 2.99
C ILE A 179 -18.75 -2.34 3.35
N TYR A 180 -18.34 -2.05 4.58
CA TYR A 180 -16.99 -2.31 5.06
C TYR A 180 -17.03 -3.02 6.42
N LEU A 181 -16.33 -4.14 6.51
CA LEU A 181 -16.23 -4.95 7.72
C LEU A 181 -14.84 -4.87 8.38
N THR A 182 -13.90 -4.20 7.70
CA THR A 182 -12.49 -4.14 8.10
C THR A 182 -11.94 -2.73 7.93
N LYS A 183 -10.86 -2.45 8.66
CA LYS A 183 -10.17 -1.16 8.60
C LYS A 183 -9.72 -0.85 7.18
N SER A 184 -10.17 0.28 6.64
CA SER A 184 -10.02 0.57 5.21
C SER A 184 -9.66 2.02 4.96
N VAL A 185 -8.97 2.25 3.84
CA VAL A 185 -8.71 3.57 3.28
C VAL A 185 -9.64 3.76 2.08
N VAL A 186 -10.39 4.84 2.09
CA VAL A 186 -11.22 5.28 0.96
C VAL A 186 -10.53 6.48 0.33
N GLN A 187 -10.21 6.33 -0.95
CA GLN A 187 -9.46 7.32 -1.72
C GLN A 187 -10.25 7.70 -2.97
N ARG A 188 -10.17 8.98 -3.39
CA ARG A 188 -10.74 9.40 -4.67
C ARG A 188 -10.03 8.68 -5.81
N TYR A 189 -10.80 8.10 -6.72
CA TYR A 189 -10.23 7.37 -7.84
C TYR A 189 -9.71 8.34 -8.91
N ILE A 190 -8.56 8.00 -9.50
CA ILE A 190 -8.01 8.76 -10.62
C ILE A 190 -8.75 8.30 -11.88
N THR A 191 -9.70 9.12 -12.33
CA THR A 191 -10.63 8.80 -13.43
C THR A 191 -10.04 9.11 -14.80
N ASN A 192 -9.05 9.99 -14.87
CA ASN A 192 -8.28 10.28 -16.09
C ASN A 192 -6.80 9.89 -15.91
N PRO A 193 -6.46 8.59 -15.81
CA PRO A 193 -5.08 8.15 -15.72
C PRO A 193 -4.37 8.29 -17.08
N LEU A 194 -3.05 8.41 -17.06
CA LEU A 194 -2.27 8.21 -18.28
C LEU A 194 -2.43 6.76 -18.76
N LEU A 195 -2.75 6.60 -20.05
CA LEU A 195 -2.94 5.31 -20.69
C LEU A 195 -1.87 5.09 -21.77
N ILE A 196 -1.43 3.85 -21.92
CA ILE A 196 -0.60 3.42 -23.06
C ILE A 196 -1.43 2.41 -23.85
N SER A 197 -1.70 2.74 -25.12
CA SER A 197 -2.56 1.94 -26.00
C SER A 197 -3.97 1.67 -25.46
N GLY A 198 -4.44 2.50 -24.53
CA GLY A 198 -5.75 2.34 -23.86
C GLY A 198 -5.72 1.49 -22.58
N TYR A 199 -4.56 0.98 -22.17
CA TYR A 199 -4.41 0.21 -20.94
C TYR A 199 -3.86 1.09 -19.83
N LYS A 200 -4.44 0.95 -18.63
CA LYS A 200 -3.94 1.58 -17.41
C LYS A 200 -2.67 0.87 -16.95
N PHE A 201 -1.74 1.62 -16.37
CA PHE A 201 -0.52 1.06 -15.80
C PHE A 201 -0.11 1.75 -14.51
N ASP A 202 0.77 1.09 -13.76
CA ASP A 202 1.51 1.71 -12.65
C ASP A 202 3.01 1.47 -12.78
N LEU A 203 3.79 2.33 -12.12
CA LEU A 203 5.23 2.21 -12.03
C LEU A 203 5.62 1.66 -10.65
N ARG A 204 6.38 0.56 -10.64
CA ARG A 204 7.08 0.06 -9.46
C ARG A 204 8.53 0.52 -9.51
N LEU A 205 8.85 1.50 -8.68
CA LEU A 205 10.21 1.94 -8.44
C LEU A 205 10.81 1.19 -7.24
N TYR A 206 12.11 0.95 -7.28
CA TYR A 206 12.86 0.35 -6.19
C TYR A 206 13.77 1.39 -5.55
N ALA A 207 13.67 1.55 -4.23
CA ALA A 207 14.50 2.46 -3.47
C ALA A 207 15.15 1.74 -2.30
N VAL A 208 16.40 2.08 -2.00
CA VAL A 208 17.13 1.63 -0.80
C VAL A 208 17.46 2.84 0.06
N VAL A 209 17.16 2.72 1.36
CA VAL A 209 17.47 3.75 2.36
C VAL A 209 18.54 3.15 3.27
N PRO A 210 19.83 3.34 3.02
CA PRO A 210 20.87 2.79 3.89
C PRO A 210 21.02 3.54 5.21
N SER A 211 20.58 4.81 5.27
CA SER A 211 20.63 5.61 6.51
C SER A 211 19.46 6.60 6.56
N TYR A 212 18.90 6.79 7.76
CA TYR A 212 17.92 7.84 8.04
C TYR A 212 18.51 9.02 8.81
N ALA A 213 19.75 8.91 9.30
CA ALA A 213 20.47 9.96 10.02
C ALA A 213 22.00 9.82 9.79
N PRO A 214 22.58 10.51 8.77
CA PRO A 214 21.91 11.40 7.81
C PRO A 214 20.97 10.65 6.87
N PHE A 215 19.94 11.32 6.35
CA PHE A 215 19.01 10.70 5.41
C PHE A 215 19.66 10.49 4.04
N ILE A 216 19.80 9.23 3.64
CA ILE A 216 20.35 8.82 2.36
C ILE A 216 19.35 7.87 1.70
N VAL A 217 19.01 8.15 0.44
CA VAL A 217 18.14 7.31 -0.38
C VAL A 217 18.73 7.17 -1.78
N TYR A 218 18.73 5.94 -2.29
CA TYR A 218 19.05 5.65 -3.68
C TYR A 218 17.83 5.05 -4.37
N ILE A 219 17.57 5.47 -5.60
CA ILE A 219 16.53 4.92 -6.46
C ILE A 219 17.25 4.10 -7.54
N HIS A 220 16.84 2.85 -7.73
CA HIS A 220 17.39 2.01 -8.78
C HIS A 220 17.03 2.58 -10.16
N ALA A 221 17.95 2.52 -11.12
CA ALA A 221 17.75 3.08 -12.45
C ALA A 221 16.59 2.41 -13.19
N ASP A 222 16.44 1.11 -13.01
CA ASP A 222 15.33 0.34 -13.55
C ASP A 222 14.18 0.17 -12.56
N GLY A 223 12.96 0.08 -13.09
CA GLY A 223 11.74 -0.28 -12.39
C GLY A 223 10.87 -1.21 -13.22
N LEU A 224 9.69 -1.54 -12.72
CA LEU A 224 8.71 -2.33 -13.49
C LEU A 224 7.51 -1.47 -13.86
N VAL A 225 7.08 -1.57 -15.11
CA VAL A 225 5.77 -1.09 -15.55
C VAL A 225 4.79 -2.25 -15.44
N ARG A 226 3.67 -2.05 -14.75
CA ARG A 226 2.65 -3.08 -14.58
C ARG A 226 1.35 -2.62 -15.22
N PHE A 227 0.94 -3.35 -16.24
CA PHE A 227 -0.27 -3.06 -17.00
C PHE A 227 -1.48 -3.77 -16.41
N ALA A 228 -2.63 -3.12 -16.56
CA ALA A 228 -3.94 -3.77 -16.53
C ALA A 228 -4.07 -4.64 -17.80
N THR A 229 -4.82 -5.75 -17.74
CA THR A 229 -4.96 -6.66 -18.89
C THR A 229 -6.15 -6.36 -19.76
N GLU A 230 -7.03 -5.44 -19.36
CA GLU A 230 -8.14 -4.96 -20.19
C GLU A 230 -8.06 -3.44 -20.36
N ARG A 231 -8.66 -2.93 -21.44
CA ARG A 231 -8.71 -1.49 -21.74
C ARG A 231 -9.42 -0.74 -20.62
N PHE A 232 -8.90 0.44 -20.28
CA PHE A 232 -9.48 1.29 -19.25
C PHE A 232 -10.87 1.78 -19.67
N ASP A 233 -11.87 1.51 -18.83
CA ASP A 233 -13.25 1.88 -19.09
C ASP A 233 -13.96 2.25 -17.79
N LEU A 234 -14.44 3.49 -17.69
CA LEU A 234 -15.20 3.97 -16.53
C LEU A 234 -16.68 3.54 -16.56
N GLY A 235 -17.19 3.05 -17.70
CA GLY A 235 -18.54 2.51 -17.82
C GLY A 235 -18.75 1.22 -17.03
N ASN A 236 -17.67 0.53 -16.66
CA ASN A 236 -17.73 -0.72 -15.90
C ASN A 236 -16.73 -0.75 -14.72
N LEU A 237 -17.11 -0.09 -13.62
CA LEU A 237 -16.30 -0.02 -12.39
C LEU A 237 -16.06 -1.38 -11.71
N SER A 238 -16.89 -2.38 -12.00
CA SER A 238 -16.75 -3.74 -11.46
C SER A 238 -15.64 -4.54 -12.13
N ASN A 239 -15.18 -4.09 -13.31
CA ASN A 239 -14.08 -4.73 -14.02
C ASN A 239 -12.74 -4.41 -13.36
N VAL A 240 -12.29 -5.31 -12.50
CA VAL A 240 -10.99 -5.18 -11.82
C VAL A 240 -9.80 -5.22 -12.78
N TYR A 241 -9.92 -5.86 -13.96
CA TYR A 241 -8.84 -6.03 -14.92
C TYR A 241 -8.57 -4.79 -15.78
N SER A 242 -9.49 -3.82 -15.82
CA SER A 242 -9.28 -2.51 -16.45
C SER A 242 -8.76 -1.46 -15.47
N HIS A 243 -9.01 -1.65 -14.17
CA HIS A 243 -8.79 -0.64 -13.13
C HIS A 243 -7.64 -0.94 -12.18
N LEU A 244 -7.33 -2.21 -11.94
CA LEU A 244 -6.25 -2.66 -11.06
C LEU A 244 -5.12 -3.26 -11.90
N THR A 245 -3.89 -2.88 -11.57
CA THR A 245 -2.66 -3.25 -12.31
C THR A 245 -1.83 -4.29 -11.54
N ASN A 246 -2.39 -4.85 -10.47
CA ASN A 246 -1.72 -5.88 -9.69
C ASN A 246 -1.56 -7.16 -10.53
N SER A 247 -0.33 -7.66 -10.65
CA SER A 247 -0.06 -8.91 -11.37
C SER A 247 -0.85 -10.09 -10.82
N SER A 248 -1.07 -10.18 -9.51
CA SER A 248 -1.88 -11.22 -8.87
C SER A 248 -3.36 -11.23 -9.29
N ILE A 249 -3.87 -10.11 -9.79
CA ILE A 249 -5.22 -10.01 -10.36
C ILE A 249 -5.13 -10.34 -11.84
N ASN A 250 -4.27 -9.63 -12.56
CA ASN A 250 -4.19 -9.66 -14.02
C ASN A 250 -3.64 -10.97 -14.61
N VAL A 251 -2.90 -11.77 -13.85
CA VAL A 251 -2.48 -13.12 -14.28
C VAL A 251 -3.69 -14.04 -14.53
N ASN A 252 -4.84 -13.75 -13.91
CA ASN A 252 -6.09 -14.48 -14.13
C ASN A 252 -7.04 -13.75 -15.09
N GLY A 253 -6.59 -12.66 -15.72
CA GLY A 253 -7.39 -11.87 -16.65
C GLY A 253 -7.77 -12.71 -17.89
N PRO A 254 -9.02 -12.60 -18.39
CA PRO A 254 -9.47 -13.35 -19.56
C PRO A 254 -8.53 -13.18 -20.77
N GLU A 255 -8.13 -11.94 -21.05
CA GLU A 255 -7.24 -11.60 -22.17
C GLU A 255 -5.81 -12.12 -21.95
N TYR A 256 -5.32 -12.15 -20.71
CA TYR A 256 -4.00 -12.71 -20.37
C TYR A 256 -3.95 -14.23 -20.58
N LEU A 257 -5.02 -14.94 -20.21
CA LEU A 257 -5.09 -16.39 -20.38
C LEU A 257 -5.16 -16.79 -21.85
N VAL A 258 -5.92 -16.05 -22.68
CA VAL A 258 -5.99 -16.29 -24.13
C VAL A 258 -4.61 -16.13 -24.78
N ASN A 259 -3.85 -15.10 -24.40
CA ASN A 259 -2.52 -14.84 -24.95
C ASN A 259 -1.43 -15.80 -24.46
N LYS A 260 -1.68 -16.59 -23.41
CA LYS A 260 -0.71 -17.58 -22.90
C LYS A 260 -0.83 -18.96 -23.56
N VAL A 261 -1.96 -19.22 -24.23
CA VAL A 261 -2.26 -20.47 -24.92
C VAL A 261 -1.82 -20.44 -26.39
N ASN A 262 -1.57 -19.25 -26.93
CA ASN A 262 -0.96 -19.01 -28.24
C ASN A 262 0.55 -18.78 -28.11
#